data_AF-A0A1F6DGY7-F1
#
_entry.id   AF-A0A1F6DGY7-F1
#
_cell.length_a   1.000
_cell.length_b   1.000
_cell.length_c   1.000
_cell.angle_alpha   90.00
_cell.angle_beta   90.00
_cell.angle_gamma   90.00
#
_symmetry.space_group_name_H-M   'P 1'
#
loop_
_entity.id
_entity.type
_entity.pdbx_description
1 polymer ?
#
loop_
_entity_poly.entity_id
_entity_poly.type
_entity_poly.pdbx_seq_one_letter_code
_entity_poly.pdbx_strand_id
1 'polypeptide(L)'
;MTGIFNTRILASVAMLVFVGAVVASSTGAFFSDTETSTGNTFTAGDIDLQIDNESYVTDANGVLVASPSTSWSLKDLIPGVDHFFNFSDVKPGDIGEDTISIHVGSNNAWMCAAARITDDSDQSCTDPENADDPTCANPGLGQGELDSALNFAFWHDDGDNVLETGEETSIFLQGPLSGIGVAGQIRLADSSGSILGGSTPIPGNTTFYIGKAWCFGTLTPAPRAPGALSPLGGTGFTCDGSAVNNAAQTDQVQGDLQFYAVQARNNSTFTCATGYTPTWPQEVRPTLGANLNAYADPNPQTCNVTVDDSGGASFTSIQAAINDAGTTVGEKVCVADGIYNEDVNINKSIILVGSGATSTTVINGQIGGQTGAVMIAADNVTVSGFQINAAANSVAAMRILAVHTGATVSFNKITSASGGGAVDSVGGQTNHTFNNNEFVGVAGSQLVYINGLASNNVASTNVDFTQNSFTGASGIALGQEAGGSSITLNKFSTVTSGYDVEDWGLGNNFNQNNFNDGGLNLQHSENGQTGENGITNAENNWWGDINPADGDVNANVDVDFVPSEVAAFPEN
;
A
#
# COMPACT_ATOMS: atom_id res chain seq x y z
N MET A 1 82.40 -24.14 62.40
CA MET A 1 81.07 -23.52 62.21
C MET A 1 80.15 -24.57 61.63
N THR A 2 79.21 -25.10 62.41
CA THR A 2 78.00 -25.72 61.87
C THR A 2 76.95 -25.65 62.98
N GLY A 3 76.02 -24.70 62.82
CA GLY A 3 74.98 -24.41 63.80
C GLY A 3 74.09 -25.63 64.01
N ILE A 4 73.84 -25.97 65.28
CA ILE A 4 72.79 -26.90 65.66
C ILE A 4 71.47 -26.13 65.48
N PHE A 5 70.82 -26.34 64.34
CA PHE A 5 69.49 -25.83 64.03
C PHE A 5 68.45 -26.40 65.01
N ASN A 6 67.57 -25.54 65.51
CA ASN A 6 66.59 -25.85 66.55
C ASN A 6 65.52 -26.81 66.02
N THR A 7 65.48 -28.03 66.56
CA THR A 7 64.67 -29.18 66.12
C THR A 7 63.17 -28.95 66.07
N ARG A 8 62.65 -27.90 66.74
CA ARG A 8 61.22 -27.55 66.73
C ARG A 8 60.75 -26.90 65.44
N ILE A 9 61.62 -26.19 64.71
CA ILE A 9 61.27 -25.58 63.42
C ILE A 9 61.32 -26.62 62.29
N LEU A 10 62.29 -27.54 62.36
CA LEU A 10 62.39 -28.68 61.43
C LEU A 10 61.19 -29.62 61.53
N ALA A 11 60.65 -29.84 62.73
CA ALA A 11 59.45 -30.65 62.92
C ALA A 11 58.19 -30.01 62.28
N SER A 12 58.04 -28.69 62.37
CA SER A 12 56.91 -27.97 61.76
C SER A 12 57.01 -27.86 60.23
N VAL A 13 58.22 -27.70 59.68
CA VAL A 13 58.44 -27.75 58.23
C VAL A 13 58.27 -29.18 57.70
N ALA A 14 58.73 -30.20 58.42
CA ALA A 14 58.53 -31.60 58.03
C ALA A 14 57.05 -32.02 58.06
N MET A 15 56.25 -31.47 58.98
CA MET A 15 54.80 -31.74 59.03
C MET A 15 54.03 -31.04 57.89
N LEU A 16 54.44 -29.83 57.49
CA LEU A 16 53.88 -29.15 56.31
C LEU A 16 54.26 -29.88 55.01
N VAL A 17 55.47 -30.42 54.91
CA VAL A 17 55.88 -31.27 53.77
C VAL A 17 55.13 -32.61 53.80
N PHE A 18 54.87 -33.20 54.97
CA PHE A 18 54.13 -34.45 55.09
C PHE A 18 52.63 -34.29 54.74
N VAL A 19 51.98 -33.20 55.15
CA VAL A 19 50.59 -32.89 54.76
C VAL A 19 50.49 -32.51 53.28
N GLY A 20 51.49 -31.80 52.73
CA GLY A 20 51.59 -31.51 51.29
C GLY A 20 51.80 -32.75 50.42
N ALA A 21 52.56 -33.75 50.90
CA ALA A 21 52.82 -34.98 50.18
C ALA A 21 51.63 -35.97 50.21
N VAL A 22 50.78 -35.93 51.24
CA VAL A 22 49.61 -36.81 51.34
C VAL A 22 48.45 -36.33 50.44
N VAL A 23 48.29 -35.01 50.25
CA VAL A 23 47.28 -34.46 49.31
C VAL A 23 47.65 -34.70 47.83
N ALA A 24 48.93 -34.90 47.51
CA ALA A 24 49.37 -35.29 46.17
C ALA A 24 49.22 -36.79 45.84
N SER A 25 48.83 -37.63 46.82
CA SER A 25 48.72 -39.10 46.65
C SER A 25 47.29 -39.63 46.45
N SER A 26 46.30 -38.77 46.20
CA SER A 26 44.91 -39.21 46.00
C SER A 26 44.15 -38.46 44.89
N THR A 27 44.76 -38.33 43.70
CA THR A 27 44.14 -38.48 42.36
C THR A 27 45.21 -38.24 41.27
N GLY A 28 46.21 -39.12 41.18
CA GLY A 28 47.03 -39.21 39.96
C GLY A 28 46.29 -40.09 38.96
N ALA A 29 45.47 -39.50 38.10
CA ALA A 29 44.92 -40.21 36.95
C ALA A 29 46.08 -40.58 36.00
N PHE A 30 46.25 -41.86 35.71
CA PHE A 30 47.12 -42.39 34.66
C PHE A 30 46.49 -42.23 33.26
N PHE A 31 45.82 -41.09 33.02
CA PHE A 31 45.33 -40.68 31.71
C PHE A 31 45.45 -39.16 31.64
N SER A 32 46.61 -38.68 31.16
CA SER A 32 46.64 -37.40 30.46
C SER A 32 46.50 -37.73 28.98
N ASP A 33 45.27 -37.82 28.52
CA ASP A 33 45.02 -37.46 27.13
C ASP A 33 44.87 -35.93 27.10
N THR A 34 45.56 -35.29 26.16
CA THR A 34 45.23 -33.92 25.76
C THR A 34 44.47 -34.03 24.45
N GLU A 35 43.15 -34.06 24.53
CA GLU A 35 42.29 -33.99 23.35
C GLU A 35 42.37 -32.57 22.79
N THR A 36 43.37 -32.38 21.94
CA THR A 36 43.66 -31.11 21.30
C THR A 36 42.87 -31.05 20.01
N SER A 37 41.72 -30.38 20.04
CA SER A 37 40.98 -30.07 18.81
C SER A 37 41.62 -28.85 18.14
N THR A 38 42.80 -29.04 17.54
CA THR A 38 43.48 -28.03 16.72
C THR A 38 42.94 -28.08 15.30
N GLY A 39 42.54 -26.92 14.77
CA GLY A 39 41.87 -26.82 13.47
C GLY A 39 40.35 -26.74 13.54
N ASN A 40 39.77 -26.53 14.73
CA ASN A 40 38.36 -26.15 14.85
C ASN A 40 38.13 -24.79 14.20
N THR A 41 37.56 -24.80 13.00
CA THR A 41 37.07 -23.60 12.33
C THR A 41 35.56 -23.54 12.48
N PHE A 42 35.05 -22.56 13.22
CA PHE A 42 33.63 -22.21 13.19
C PHE A 42 33.42 -21.28 11.99
N THR A 43 33.23 -21.85 10.79
CA THR A 43 32.83 -21.07 9.63
C THR A 43 31.32 -20.89 9.68
N ALA A 44 30.86 -19.73 10.17
CA ALA A 44 29.50 -19.28 9.92
C ALA A 44 29.40 -18.91 8.44
N GLY A 45 28.41 -19.46 7.77
CA GLY A 45 27.98 -18.99 6.45
C GLY A 45 26.59 -18.40 6.54
N ASP A 46 26.22 -17.59 5.58
CA ASP A 46 24.90 -17.01 5.37
C ASP A 46 24.06 -17.83 4.38
N ILE A 47 22.76 -17.55 4.40
CA ILE A 47 21.84 -17.79 3.28
C ILE A 47 21.25 -16.42 3.04
N ASP A 48 21.72 -15.78 1.98
CA ASP A 48 21.19 -14.54 1.44
C ASP A 48 20.99 -14.77 -0.05
N LEU A 49 19.81 -14.41 -0.56
CA LEU A 49 19.48 -14.55 -1.97
C LEU A 49 19.34 -13.16 -2.55
N GLN A 50 20.28 -12.82 -3.41
CA GLN A 50 20.16 -11.63 -4.24
C GLN A 50 19.92 -12.08 -5.67
N ILE A 51 19.10 -11.33 -6.38
CA ILE A 51 18.69 -11.67 -7.74
C ILE A 51 19.14 -10.54 -8.66
N ASP A 52 19.45 -10.85 -9.91
CA ASP A 52 19.46 -9.89 -11.01
C ASP A 52 18.71 -10.48 -12.20
N ASN A 53 18.36 -9.62 -13.16
CA ASN A 53 17.67 -10.03 -14.38
C ASN A 53 18.30 -9.33 -15.58
N GLU A 54 18.54 -10.09 -16.64
CA GLU A 54 18.87 -9.57 -17.96
C GLU A 54 17.80 -10.06 -18.94
N SER A 55 17.15 -9.14 -19.66
CA SER A 55 15.94 -9.43 -20.44
C SER A 55 16.03 -8.88 -21.86
N TYR A 56 15.40 -9.58 -22.79
CA TYR A 56 15.32 -9.31 -24.21
C TYR A 56 13.88 -9.50 -24.69
N VAL A 57 13.43 -8.62 -25.58
CA VAL A 57 12.06 -8.64 -26.12
C VAL A 57 12.03 -8.22 -27.58
N THR A 58 11.09 -8.76 -28.35
CA THR A 58 10.78 -8.29 -29.71
C THR A 58 10.32 -6.83 -29.69
N ASP A 59 10.98 -5.97 -30.47
CA ASP A 59 10.58 -4.58 -30.65
C ASP A 59 9.40 -4.44 -31.62
N ALA A 60 8.92 -3.20 -31.81
CA ALA A 60 7.81 -2.91 -32.73
C ALA A 60 8.09 -3.30 -34.21
N ASN A 61 9.33 -3.59 -34.58
CA ASN A 61 9.72 -4.02 -35.93
C ASN A 61 9.84 -5.55 -36.05
N GLY A 62 9.53 -6.31 -34.98
CA GLY A 62 9.70 -7.76 -34.96
C GLY A 62 11.14 -8.21 -34.72
N VAL A 63 12.01 -7.35 -34.18
CA VAL A 63 13.42 -7.65 -33.93
C VAL A 63 13.66 -7.81 -32.43
N LEU A 64 14.28 -8.92 -32.02
CA LEU A 64 14.67 -9.12 -30.63
C LEU A 64 15.77 -8.13 -30.22
N VAL A 65 15.52 -7.36 -29.16
CA VAL A 65 16.42 -6.35 -28.60
C VAL A 65 16.53 -6.50 -27.08
N ALA A 66 17.56 -5.92 -26.47
CA ALA A 66 17.64 -5.84 -25.01
C ALA A 66 16.48 -5.01 -24.45
N SER A 67 15.96 -5.40 -23.28
CA SER A 67 14.85 -4.77 -22.57
C SER A 67 15.35 -4.10 -21.27
N PRO A 68 15.73 -2.81 -21.29
CA PRO A 68 16.23 -2.12 -20.10
C PRO A 68 15.19 -1.95 -19.00
N SER A 69 13.89 -1.96 -19.32
CA SER A 69 12.81 -1.80 -18.34
C SER A 69 12.64 -3.01 -17.43
N THR A 70 13.09 -4.19 -17.88
CA THR A 70 13.05 -5.44 -17.14
C THR A 70 14.44 -6.00 -16.85
N SER A 71 15.51 -5.26 -17.18
CA SER A 71 16.90 -5.62 -16.86
C SER A 71 17.42 -4.76 -15.72
N TRP A 72 17.95 -5.40 -14.67
CA TRP A 72 18.37 -4.70 -13.45
C TRP A 72 19.48 -5.46 -12.73
N SER A 73 20.32 -4.72 -12.02
CA SER A 73 21.49 -5.25 -11.30
C SER A 73 21.12 -5.89 -9.97
N LEU A 74 22.04 -6.74 -9.48
CA LEU A 74 21.94 -7.50 -8.24
C LEU A 74 21.36 -6.74 -7.03
N LYS A 75 20.26 -7.27 -6.46
CA LYS A 75 19.60 -6.74 -5.26
C LYS A 75 18.60 -7.72 -4.64
N ASP A 76 18.07 -7.34 -3.48
CA ASP A 76 16.86 -7.96 -2.92
C ASP A 76 15.63 -7.48 -3.71
N LEU A 77 14.69 -8.38 -3.97
CA LEU A 77 13.45 -8.03 -4.67
C LEU A 77 12.55 -7.13 -3.83
N ILE A 78 12.04 -6.05 -4.46
CA ILE A 78 11.04 -5.15 -3.92
C ILE A 78 9.69 -5.42 -4.62
N PRO A 79 8.65 -5.91 -3.92
CA PRO A 79 7.34 -6.15 -4.50
C PRO A 79 6.76 -4.89 -5.17
N GLY A 80 6.18 -5.03 -6.35
CA GLY A 80 5.58 -3.94 -7.13
C GLY A 80 6.58 -2.96 -7.77
N VAL A 81 7.89 -3.18 -7.61
CA VAL A 81 8.94 -2.37 -8.23
C VAL A 81 9.76 -3.19 -9.22
N ASP A 82 10.09 -4.42 -8.84
CA ASP A 82 10.95 -5.29 -9.64
C ASP A 82 10.13 -6.23 -10.51
N HIS A 83 10.23 -6.01 -11.83
CA HIS A 83 9.45 -6.74 -12.81
C HIS A 83 10.36 -7.62 -13.68
N PHE A 84 10.02 -8.91 -13.74
CA PHE A 84 10.62 -9.86 -14.69
C PHE A 84 9.94 -9.80 -16.06
N PHE A 85 8.82 -9.10 -16.19
CA PHE A 85 8.18 -8.79 -17.46
C PHE A 85 7.30 -7.56 -17.23
N ASN A 86 7.29 -6.63 -18.19
CA ASN A 86 6.45 -5.44 -18.14
C ASN A 86 6.33 -4.90 -19.57
N PHE A 87 5.28 -5.35 -20.26
CA PHE A 87 5.06 -5.05 -21.67
C PHE A 87 3.68 -4.42 -21.82
N SER A 88 3.63 -3.24 -22.45
CA SER A 88 2.37 -2.52 -22.68
C SER A 88 1.68 -2.89 -24.00
N ASP A 89 2.36 -3.65 -24.86
CA ASP A 89 1.90 -4.01 -26.20
C ASP A 89 2.60 -5.31 -26.62
N VAL A 90 1.83 -6.38 -26.76
CA VAL A 90 2.31 -7.71 -27.15
C VAL A 90 1.53 -8.15 -28.37
N LYS A 91 2.23 -8.56 -29.44
CA LYS A 91 1.64 -8.98 -30.72
C LYS A 91 1.83 -10.47 -30.95
N PRO A 92 0.91 -11.12 -31.67
CA PRO A 92 1.09 -12.53 -32.04
C PRO A 92 2.45 -12.77 -32.70
N GLY A 93 3.24 -13.69 -32.14
CA GLY A 93 4.58 -14.01 -32.60
C GLY A 93 5.71 -13.25 -31.89
N ASP A 94 5.39 -12.28 -31.02
CA ASP A 94 6.39 -11.66 -30.16
C ASP A 94 6.96 -12.70 -29.20
N ILE A 95 8.27 -12.62 -29.01
CA ILE A 95 9.05 -13.52 -28.20
C ILE A 95 9.99 -12.70 -27.33
N GLY A 96 10.24 -13.18 -26.13
CA GLY A 96 11.28 -12.64 -25.28
C GLY A 96 12.02 -13.73 -24.53
N GLU A 97 13.14 -13.33 -23.98
CA GLU A 97 14.02 -14.17 -23.18
C GLU A 97 14.54 -13.36 -22.00
N ASP A 98 14.61 -13.98 -20.83
CA ASP A 98 15.23 -13.42 -19.65
C ASP A 98 16.12 -14.45 -18.97
N THR A 99 17.23 -13.99 -18.43
CA THR A 99 18.04 -14.75 -17.49
C THR A 99 17.93 -14.16 -16.09
N ILE A 100 17.33 -14.97 -15.22
CA ILE A 100 17.20 -14.69 -13.80
C ILE A 100 18.43 -15.28 -13.11
N SER A 101 19.35 -14.43 -12.68
CA SER A 101 20.54 -14.85 -11.95
C SER A 101 20.26 -14.85 -10.46
N ILE A 102 20.38 -16.01 -9.81
CA ILE A 102 20.20 -16.16 -8.37
C ILE A 102 21.58 -16.32 -7.73
N HIS A 103 21.97 -15.37 -6.90
CA HIS A 103 23.24 -15.39 -6.18
C HIS A 103 23.02 -16.00 -4.81
N VAL A 104 23.54 -17.22 -4.64
CA VAL A 104 23.45 -17.94 -3.38
C VAL A 104 24.63 -17.55 -2.52
N GLY A 105 24.33 -17.12 -1.28
CA GLY A 105 25.33 -16.90 -0.24
C GLY A 105 26.22 -18.11 0.05
N SER A 106 26.99 -18.05 1.11
CA SER A 106 28.12 -18.96 1.34
C SER A 106 27.76 -20.42 1.65
N ASN A 107 26.51 -20.73 1.96
CA ASN A 107 26.05 -22.10 2.16
C ASN A 107 25.24 -22.65 0.98
N ASN A 108 25.39 -23.95 0.72
CA ASN A 108 24.50 -24.65 -0.21
C ASN A 108 23.04 -24.54 0.25
N ALA A 109 22.14 -24.33 -0.71
CA ALA A 109 20.74 -24.04 -0.48
C ALA A 109 19.81 -25.11 -1.08
N TRP A 110 18.77 -25.44 -0.34
CA TRP A 110 17.53 -25.89 -0.97
C TRP A 110 16.76 -24.66 -1.42
N MET A 111 16.14 -24.73 -2.59
CA MET A 111 15.53 -23.59 -3.24
C MET A 111 14.19 -23.96 -3.87
N CYS A 112 13.21 -23.09 -3.66
CA CYS A 112 11.87 -23.17 -4.20
C CYS A 112 11.55 -21.85 -4.88
N ALA A 113 10.63 -21.90 -5.83
CA ALA A 113 9.95 -20.73 -6.35
C ALA A 113 8.44 -20.92 -6.26
N ALA A 114 7.69 -19.85 -6.41
CA ALA A 114 6.24 -19.90 -6.60
C ALA A 114 5.83 -18.75 -7.51
N ALA A 115 4.77 -18.96 -8.27
CA ALA A 115 4.14 -17.94 -9.10
C ALA A 115 2.63 -17.91 -8.86
N ARG A 116 2.00 -16.77 -9.08
CA ARG A 116 0.53 -16.65 -9.16
C ARG A 116 0.15 -15.60 -10.18
N ILE A 117 -1.02 -15.75 -10.78
CA ILE A 117 -1.69 -14.70 -11.54
C ILE A 117 -2.47 -13.83 -10.55
N THR A 118 -2.34 -12.52 -10.65
CA THR A 118 -3.01 -11.53 -9.80
C THR A 118 -4.07 -10.74 -10.56
N ASP A 119 -3.98 -10.72 -11.88
CA ASP A 119 -4.92 -10.06 -12.77
C ASP A 119 -4.94 -10.80 -14.10
N ASP A 120 -6.12 -10.92 -14.69
CA ASP A 120 -6.40 -11.68 -15.93
C ASP A 120 -7.73 -11.19 -16.51
N SER A 121 -7.75 -9.91 -16.86
CA SER A 121 -8.97 -9.19 -17.19
C SER A 121 -9.00 -8.72 -18.62
N ASP A 122 -10.20 -8.76 -19.21
CA ASP A 122 -10.55 -7.98 -20.37
C ASP A 122 -10.57 -6.50 -19.97
N GLN A 123 -9.66 -5.67 -20.51
CA GLN A 123 -9.63 -4.23 -20.15
C GLN A 123 -10.57 -3.40 -21.02
N SER A 124 -10.86 -3.86 -22.23
CA SER A 124 -11.86 -3.30 -23.11
C SER A 124 -12.43 -4.41 -23.99
N CYS A 125 -13.44 -4.12 -24.81
CA CYS A 125 -13.98 -5.11 -25.74
C CYS A 125 -14.16 -4.47 -27.12
N THR A 126 -13.22 -4.72 -28.03
CA THR A 126 -13.28 -4.21 -29.40
C THR A 126 -14.19 -5.07 -30.29
N ASP A 127 -14.64 -4.55 -31.43
CA ASP A 127 -15.49 -5.33 -32.35
C ASP A 127 -14.83 -6.65 -32.84
N PRO A 128 -13.52 -6.69 -33.17
CA PRO A 128 -12.84 -7.94 -33.56
C PRO A 128 -12.72 -8.94 -32.42
N GLU A 129 -12.46 -8.45 -31.21
CA GLU A 129 -12.36 -9.23 -29.99
C GLU A 129 -13.69 -9.87 -29.64
N ASN A 130 -14.78 -9.10 -29.56
CA ASN A 130 -16.14 -9.63 -29.34
C ASN A 130 -16.58 -10.70 -30.34
N ALA A 131 -16.00 -10.69 -31.55
CA ALA A 131 -16.30 -11.69 -32.57
C ALA A 131 -15.63 -13.04 -32.29
N ASP A 132 -14.47 -13.02 -31.64
CA ASP A 132 -13.64 -14.18 -31.31
C ASP A 132 -13.81 -14.63 -29.85
N ASP A 133 -14.10 -13.70 -28.94
CA ASP A 133 -14.56 -13.89 -27.56
C ASP A 133 -15.92 -13.19 -27.34
N PRO A 134 -17.03 -13.94 -27.48
CA PRO A 134 -18.37 -13.41 -27.20
C PRO A 134 -18.66 -13.21 -25.70
N THR A 135 -17.75 -13.59 -24.81
CA THR A 135 -17.89 -13.43 -23.36
C THR A 135 -17.23 -12.17 -22.80
N CYS A 136 -16.46 -11.45 -23.63
CA CYS A 136 -15.73 -10.25 -23.24
C CYS A 136 -16.60 -9.28 -22.45
N ALA A 137 -16.06 -8.85 -21.31
CA ALA A 137 -16.65 -7.83 -20.46
C ALA A 137 -15.66 -6.70 -20.21
N ASN A 138 -16.13 -5.48 -19.92
CA ASN A 138 -15.22 -4.35 -19.66
C ASN A 138 -15.55 -3.69 -18.30
N PRO A 139 -14.71 -3.86 -17.27
CA PRO A 139 -13.63 -4.84 -17.17
C PRO A 139 -14.19 -6.26 -16.92
N GLY A 140 -13.61 -7.25 -17.60
CA GLY A 140 -13.98 -8.66 -17.48
C GLY A 140 -13.04 -9.39 -16.53
N LEU A 141 -13.24 -9.24 -15.22
CA LEU A 141 -12.30 -9.79 -14.22
C LEU A 141 -12.21 -11.32 -14.29
N GLY A 142 -10.99 -11.82 -14.49
CA GLY A 142 -10.71 -13.26 -14.61
C GLY A 142 -11.29 -13.88 -15.88
N GLN A 143 -11.55 -13.06 -16.91
CA GLN A 143 -12.09 -13.47 -18.20
C GLN A 143 -11.10 -13.26 -19.35
N GLY A 144 -9.92 -12.68 -19.09
CA GLY A 144 -8.89 -12.49 -20.11
C GLY A 144 -8.42 -13.81 -20.73
N GLU A 145 -8.14 -13.80 -22.03
CA GLU A 145 -7.56 -14.92 -22.77
C GLU A 145 -6.05 -14.78 -23.03
N LEU A 146 -5.47 -13.62 -22.76
CA LEU A 146 -4.04 -13.37 -22.97
C LEU A 146 -3.16 -14.35 -22.17
N ASP A 147 -3.55 -14.72 -20.95
CA ASP A 147 -2.81 -15.67 -20.12
C ASP A 147 -2.71 -17.08 -20.74
N SER A 148 -3.68 -17.43 -21.57
CA SER A 148 -3.84 -18.74 -22.18
C SER A 148 -3.13 -18.82 -23.52
N ALA A 149 -2.87 -17.67 -24.14
CA ALA A 149 -2.10 -17.54 -25.36
C ALA A 149 -0.62 -17.18 -25.12
N LEU A 150 -0.27 -16.62 -23.96
CA LEU A 150 1.11 -16.38 -23.54
C LEU A 150 1.74 -17.65 -22.97
N ASN A 151 2.70 -18.20 -23.70
CA ASN A 151 3.42 -19.42 -23.32
C ASN A 151 4.81 -19.10 -22.79
N PHE A 152 5.23 -19.80 -21.74
CA PHE A 152 6.54 -19.67 -21.12
C PHE A 152 7.29 -21.00 -21.11
N ALA A 153 8.62 -20.93 -21.05
CA ALA A 153 9.51 -22.05 -20.75
C ALA A 153 10.62 -21.59 -19.81
N PHE A 154 10.94 -22.41 -18.81
CA PHE A 154 12.02 -22.18 -17.86
C PHE A 154 12.98 -23.36 -17.85
N TRP A 155 14.28 -23.11 -17.93
CA TRP A 155 15.33 -24.13 -17.93
C TRP A 155 16.51 -23.74 -17.05
N HIS A 156 17.38 -24.71 -16.77
CA HIS A 156 18.65 -24.45 -16.11
C HIS A 156 19.66 -24.01 -17.16
N ASP A 157 20.02 -22.74 -17.11
CA ASP A 157 20.88 -22.07 -18.09
C ASP A 157 22.32 -22.02 -17.59
N ASP A 158 23.29 -21.82 -18.50
CA ASP A 158 24.70 -21.65 -18.15
C ASP A 158 25.15 -20.17 -18.04
N GLY A 159 24.21 -19.23 -18.24
CA GLY A 159 24.39 -17.79 -18.08
C GLY A 159 24.67 -17.05 -19.38
N ASP A 160 24.37 -17.66 -20.53
CA ASP A 160 24.48 -17.05 -21.87
C ASP A 160 23.14 -16.60 -22.45
N ASN A 161 22.05 -16.94 -21.75
CA ASN A 161 20.68 -16.54 -22.03
C ASN A 161 20.14 -17.15 -23.35
N VAL A 162 20.58 -18.36 -23.70
CA VAL A 162 20.20 -19.06 -24.94
C VAL A 162 19.98 -20.54 -24.67
N LEU A 163 18.82 -21.09 -25.05
CA LEU A 163 18.66 -22.55 -24.99
C LEU A 163 19.58 -23.23 -26.02
N GLU A 164 20.54 -24.02 -25.54
CA GLU A 164 21.52 -24.74 -26.35
C GLU A 164 21.27 -26.25 -26.41
N THR A 165 21.90 -26.91 -27.39
CA THR A 165 21.86 -28.37 -27.54
C THR A 165 22.50 -29.04 -26.32
N GLY A 166 21.69 -29.79 -25.57
CA GLY A 166 22.05 -30.44 -24.31
C GLY A 166 21.25 -29.89 -23.12
N GLU A 167 20.75 -28.66 -23.22
CA GLU A 167 20.01 -27.99 -22.16
C GLU A 167 18.50 -28.22 -22.24
N GLU A 168 17.98 -28.67 -23.38
CA GLU A 168 16.54 -28.93 -23.57
C GLU A 168 15.98 -29.95 -22.57
N THR A 169 16.85 -30.82 -22.04
CA THR A 169 16.48 -31.79 -21.00
C THR A 169 16.32 -31.18 -19.61
N SER A 170 16.74 -29.92 -19.43
CA SER A 170 16.65 -29.16 -18.19
C SER A 170 15.44 -28.23 -18.13
N ILE A 171 14.62 -28.16 -19.19
CA ILE A 171 13.35 -27.44 -19.18
C ILE A 171 12.46 -28.08 -18.10
N PHE A 172 12.25 -27.35 -17.01
CA PHE A 172 11.55 -27.85 -15.82
C PHE A 172 10.12 -27.33 -15.70
N LEU A 173 9.77 -26.29 -16.46
CA LEU A 173 8.41 -25.76 -16.54
C LEU A 173 8.18 -25.18 -17.94
N GLN A 174 7.10 -25.59 -18.61
CA GLN A 174 6.71 -25.05 -19.92
C GLN A 174 5.19 -25.14 -20.12
N GLY A 175 4.59 -24.12 -20.72
CA GLY A 175 3.17 -24.07 -21.05
C GLY A 175 2.58 -22.66 -21.01
N PRO A 176 1.25 -22.52 -21.15
CA PRO A 176 0.59 -21.23 -21.02
C PRO A 176 0.68 -20.69 -19.59
N LEU A 177 0.65 -19.37 -19.45
CA LEU A 177 0.71 -18.68 -18.16
C LEU A 177 -0.45 -19.11 -17.25
N SER A 178 -1.64 -19.31 -17.81
CA SER A 178 -2.83 -19.86 -17.13
C SER A 178 -2.56 -21.18 -16.39
N GLY A 179 -1.66 -22.02 -16.93
CA GLY A 179 -1.25 -23.28 -16.31
C GLY A 179 -0.14 -23.15 -15.26
N ILE A 180 0.66 -22.08 -15.34
CA ILE A 180 1.82 -21.85 -14.46
C ILE A 180 1.36 -21.43 -13.06
N GLY A 181 0.32 -20.60 -12.95
CA GLY A 181 -0.28 -20.25 -11.65
C GLY A 181 -0.85 -21.45 -10.90
N VAL A 182 -1.30 -22.48 -11.61
CA VAL A 182 -1.85 -23.73 -11.04
C VAL A 182 -0.74 -24.70 -10.59
N ALA A 183 0.48 -24.56 -11.13
CA ALA A 183 1.63 -25.36 -10.69
C ALA A 183 2.00 -25.08 -9.23
N GLY A 184 1.64 -23.89 -8.72
CA GLY A 184 1.86 -23.50 -7.33
C GLY A 184 3.33 -23.37 -7.00
N GLN A 185 3.86 -24.31 -6.21
CA GLN A 185 5.26 -24.32 -5.80
C GLN A 185 6.14 -25.03 -6.84
N ILE A 186 7.14 -24.31 -7.33
CA ILE A 186 8.14 -24.82 -8.26
C ILE A 186 9.35 -25.29 -7.45
N ARG A 187 9.70 -26.57 -7.57
CA ARG A 187 10.89 -27.15 -6.94
C ARG A 187 12.11 -26.89 -7.82
N LEU A 188 13.01 -26.02 -7.37
CA LEU A 188 14.31 -25.82 -8.02
C LEU A 188 15.34 -26.82 -7.46
N ALA A 189 15.46 -26.92 -6.13
CA ALA A 189 16.26 -27.96 -5.48
C ALA A 189 15.75 -28.27 -4.08
N ASP A 190 15.47 -29.53 -3.78
CA ASP A 190 15.21 -30.00 -2.42
C ASP A 190 15.74 -31.43 -2.19
N SER A 191 15.48 -31.99 -1.00
CA SER A 191 15.96 -33.35 -0.66
C SER A 191 15.40 -34.46 -1.56
N SER A 192 14.30 -34.22 -2.27
CA SER A 192 13.62 -35.18 -3.17
C SER A 192 14.04 -35.05 -4.63
N GLY A 193 14.65 -33.93 -5.02
CA GLY A 193 15.11 -33.72 -6.38
C GLY A 193 15.59 -32.29 -6.66
N SER A 194 16.40 -32.15 -7.70
CA SER A 194 17.01 -30.88 -8.13
C SER A 194 17.05 -30.78 -9.63
N ILE A 195 16.91 -29.56 -10.15
CA ILE A 195 17.09 -29.24 -11.58
C ILE A 195 18.56 -29.36 -12.02
N LEU A 196 19.50 -29.37 -11.07
CA LEU A 196 20.90 -29.76 -11.30
C LEU A 196 21.10 -31.29 -11.43
N GLY A 197 20.02 -32.07 -11.29
CA GLY A 197 20.05 -33.52 -11.27
C GLY A 197 20.23 -34.12 -9.87
N GLY A 198 19.64 -35.30 -9.66
CA GLY A 198 19.65 -36.00 -8.37
C GLY A 198 19.00 -35.17 -7.26
N SER A 199 19.50 -35.32 -6.02
CA SER A 199 19.11 -34.51 -4.86
C SER A 199 20.22 -33.55 -4.47
N THR A 200 20.71 -32.77 -5.44
CA THR A 200 21.86 -31.87 -5.27
C THR A 200 21.36 -30.47 -4.85
N PRO A 201 21.77 -29.93 -3.69
CA PRO A 201 21.43 -28.55 -3.34
C PRO A 201 22.15 -27.57 -4.28
N ILE A 202 21.60 -26.38 -4.48
CA ILE A 202 22.28 -25.30 -5.19
C ILE A 202 23.55 -24.95 -4.41
N PRO A 203 24.75 -24.97 -5.02
CA PRO A 203 25.98 -24.66 -4.30
C PRO A 203 25.98 -23.24 -3.73
N GLY A 204 26.64 -23.05 -2.60
CA GLY A 204 26.89 -21.71 -2.06
C GLY A 204 28.08 -21.04 -2.75
N ASN A 205 28.11 -19.71 -2.74
CA ASN A 205 29.06 -18.87 -3.48
C ASN A 205 29.06 -19.13 -4.99
N THR A 206 27.90 -19.46 -5.55
CA THR A 206 27.70 -19.60 -6.99
C THR A 206 26.51 -18.77 -7.42
N THR A 207 26.59 -18.27 -8.66
CA THR A 207 25.42 -17.76 -9.37
C THR A 207 24.75 -18.95 -10.05
N PHE A 208 23.44 -19.04 -9.88
CA PHE A 208 22.57 -20.05 -10.48
C PHE A 208 21.67 -19.35 -11.50
N TYR A 209 21.67 -19.81 -12.74
CA TYR A 209 20.94 -19.16 -13.83
C TYR A 209 19.66 -19.94 -14.17
N ILE A 210 18.56 -19.20 -14.24
CA ILE A 210 17.30 -19.68 -14.79
C ILE A 210 17.05 -18.91 -16.08
N GLY A 211 17.15 -19.61 -17.20
CA GLY A 211 16.67 -19.08 -18.47
C GLY A 211 15.14 -19.13 -18.51
N LYS A 212 14.53 -18.08 -19.03
CA LYS A 212 13.09 -17.93 -19.22
C LYS A 212 12.82 -17.44 -20.63
N ALA A 213 12.06 -18.18 -21.41
CA ALA A 213 11.54 -17.73 -22.69
C ALA A 213 10.03 -17.55 -22.60
N TRP A 214 9.50 -16.57 -23.32
CA TRP A 214 8.05 -16.39 -23.47
C TRP A 214 7.68 -16.07 -24.91
N CYS A 215 6.45 -16.42 -25.30
CA CYS A 215 5.92 -16.24 -26.64
C CYS A 215 4.42 -15.99 -26.59
N PHE A 216 3.95 -14.97 -27.32
CA PHE A 216 2.53 -14.80 -27.58
C PHE A 216 2.13 -15.67 -28.79
N GLY A 217 1.74 -16.91 -28.48
CA GLY A 217 1.53 -17.97 -29.47
C GLY A 217 2.18 -19.29 -29.05
N THR A 218 2.48 -20.15 -30.03
CA THR A 218 3.06 -21.47 -29.77
C THR A 218 4.58 -21.38 -29.57
N LEU A 219 5.04 -21.64 -28.34
CA LEU A 219 6.46 -21.69 -27.98
C LEU A 219 7.04 -23.09 -28.22
N THR A 220 8.02 -23.20 -29.12
CA THR A 220 8.69 -24.48 -29.43
C THR A 220 10.20 -24.40 -29.20
N PRO A 221 10.81 -25.33 -28.43
CA PRO A 221 12.26 -25.42 -28.30
C PRO A 221 12.93 -25.62 -29.66
N ALA A 222 13.93 -24.80 -29.95
CA ALA A 222 14.76 -24.86 -31.15
C ALA A 222 16.23 -24.61 -30.77
N PRO A 223 16.85 -25.57 -30.03
CA PRO A 223 18.13 -25.33 -29.36
C PRO A 223 19.24 -24.91 -30.31
N ARG A 224 20.09 -24.00 -29.85
CA ARG A 224 21.24 -23.48 -30.59
C ARG A 224 22.43 -24.41 -30.45
N ALA A 225 23.44 -24.17 -31.30
CA ALA A 225 24.72 -24.86 -31.14
C ALA A 225 25.45 -24.27 -29.92
N PRO A 226 26.15 -25.10 -29.12
CA PRO A 226 26.81 -24.62 -27.92
C PRO A 226 27.83 -23.51 -28.15
N GLY A 227 27.91 -22.57 -27.22
CA GLY A 227 28.75 -21.38 -27.29
C GLY A 227 28.12 -20.21 -28.05
N ALA A 228 26.79 -20.14 -28.08
CA ALA A 228 26.13 -18.85 -28.23
C ALA A 228 26.58 -17.92 -27.07
N LEU A 229 26.41 -16.62 -27.25
CA LEU A 229 26.88 -15.63 -26.25
C LEU A 229 25.79 -14.61 -25.94
N SER A 230 24.64 -14.73 -26.60
CA SER A 230 23.55 -13.76 -26.50
C SER A 230 22.31 -14.22 -27.27
N PRO A 231 21.10 -13.94 -26.73
CA PRO A 231 19.83 -14.20 -27.37
C PRO A 231 19.60 -13.34 -28.61
N LEU A 232 20.36 -12.26 -28.82
CA LEU A 232 20.32 -11.46 -30.06
C LEU A 232 20.66 -12.30 -31.31
N GLY A 233 21.37 -13.42 -31.15
CA GLY A 233 21.58 -14.39 -32.22
C GLY A 233 20.40 -15.32 -32.45
N GLY A 234 19.49 -15.42 -31.49
CA GLY A 234 18.32 -16.31 -31.37
C GLY A 234 18.27 -16.95 -29.98
N THR A 235 17.09 -16.97 -29.36
CA THR A 235 16.86 -17.42 -27.96
C THR A 235 16.96 -18.93 -27.73
N GLY A 236 17.08 -19.72 -28.81
CA GLY A 236 16.91 -21.18 -28.74
C GLY A 236 15.44 -21.63 -28.68
N PHE A 237 14.51 -20.71 -28.94
CA PHE A 237 13.08 -21.00 -29.12
C PHE A 237 12.55 -20.36 -30.41
N THR A 238 11.47 -20.93 -30.93
CA THR A 238 10.64 -20.31 -31.98
C THR A 238 9.27 -19.97 -31.41
N CYS A 239 8.72 -18.82 -31.83
CA CYS A 239 7.38 -18.39 -31.51
C CYS A 239 6.51 -18.37 -32.77
N ASP A 240 5.41 -19.12 -32.77
CA ASP A 240 4.41 -19.10 -33.85
C ASP A 240 3.09 -18.52 -33.35
N GLY A 241 2.85 -17.25 -33.67
CA GLY A 241 1.62 -16.53 -33.36
C GLY A 241 0.45 -16.78 -34.31
N SER A 242 0.61 -17.63 -35.34
CA SER A 242 -0.40 -17.77 -36.41
C SER A 242 -1.75 -18.32 -35.95
N ALA A 243 -1.79 -18.98 -34.79
CA ALA A 243 -3.01 -19.52 -34.18
C ALA A 243 -3.68 -18.57 -33.17
N VAL A 244 -3.05 -17.44 -32.84
CA VAL A 244 -3.62 -16.42 -31.94
C VAL A 244 -4.69 -15.63 -32.71
N ASN A 245 -5.90 -15.56 -32.16
CA ASN A 245 -7.02 -14.79 -32.70
C ASN A 245 -7.16 -13.45 -31.94
N ASN A 246 -8.27 -12.73 -32.14
CA ASN A 246 -8.46 -11.42 -31.50
C ASN A 246 -9.05 -11.51 -30.09
N ALA A 247 -9.27 -12.71 -29.53
CA ALA A 247 -9.84 -12.87 -28.19
C ALA A 247 -8.97 -12.15 -27.14
N ALA A 248 -7.65 -12.36 -27.19
CA ALA A 248 -6.70 -11.77 -26.25
C ALA A 248 -6.38 -10.28 -26.49
N GLN A 249 -7.20 -9.57 -27.26
CA GLN A 249 -6.91 -8.21 -27.67
C GLN A 249 -7.35 -7.24 -26.57
N THR A 250 -6.48 -6.35 -26.11
CA THR A 250 -6.78 -5.38 -25.02
C THR A 250 -6.86 -5.97 -23.62
N ASP A 251 -6.81 -7.28 -23.47
CA ASP A 251 -6.64 -7.96 -22.19
C ASP A 251 -5.38 -7.51 -21.43
N GLN A 252 -5.43 -7.77 -20.14
CA GLN A 252 -4.32 -7.60 -19.22
C GLN A 252 -4.10 -8.87 -18.40
N VAL A 253 -2.84 -9.28 -18.29
CA VAL A 253 -2.42 -10.31 -17.34
C VAL A 253 -1.29 -9.79 -16.46
N GLN A 254 -1.40 -10.02 -15.16
CA GLN A 254 -0.36 -9.70 -14.17
C GLN A 254 -0.10 -10.90 -13.27
N GLY A 255 1.12 -11.01 -12.76
CA GLY A 255 1.46 -12.07 -11.83
C GLY A 255 2.66 -11.77 -10.95
N ASP A 256 2.70 -12.45 -9.81
CA ASP A 256 3.79 -12.37 -8.85
C ASP A 256 4.71 -13.59 -8.97
N LEU A 257 6.01 -13.38 -8.72
CA LEU A 257 7.03 -14.43 -8.61
C LEU A 257 7.75 -14.31 -7.26
N GLN A 258 7.94 -15.43 -6.56
CA GLN A 258 8.66 -15.50 -5.30
C GLN A 258 9.75 -16.58 -5.36
N PHE A 259 10.92 -16.27 -4.79
CA PHE A 259 11.99 -17.24 -4.54
C PHE A 259 12.17 -17.45 -3.04
N TYR A 260 12.47 -18.68 -2.65
CA TYR A 260 12.68 -19.06 -1.26
C TYR A 260 13.86 -20.01 -1.15
N ALA A 261 14.78 -19.76 -0.22
CA ALA A 261 15.88 -20.68 0.07
C ALA A 261 16.04 -20.94 1.56
N VAL A 262 16.50 -22.16 1.86
CA VAL A 262 16.98 -22.56 3.19
C VAL A 262 18.32 -23.27 3.07
N GLN A 263 19.13 -23.18 4.12
CA GLN A 263 20.41 -23.87 4.16
C GLN A 263 20.23 -25.39 4.06
N ALA A 264 20.91 -26.05 3.12
CA ALA A 264 20.80 -27.49 2.94
C ALA A 264 21.42 -28.31 4.08
N ARG A 265 22.55 -27.83 4.63
CA ARG A 265 23.37 -28.55 5.63
C ARG A 265 22.57 -29.05 6.85
N ASN A 266 21.68 -28.20 7.38
CA ASN A 266 20.94 -28.47 8.61
C ASN A 266 19.47 -28.85 8.34
N ASN A 267 19.05 -28.85 7.07
CA ASN A 267 17.68 -29.13 6.65
C ASN A 267 17.66 -30.31 5.66
N SER A 268 18.30 -31.42 6.02
CA SER A 268 18.53 -32.56 5.10
C SER A 268 17.26 -33.25 4.59
N THR A 269 16.11 -33.02 5.22
CA THR A 269 14.81 -33.59 4.85
C THR A 269 13.84 -32.55 4.28
N PHE A 270 14.32 -31.33 4.01
CA PHE A 270 13.48 -30.26 3.47
C PHE A 270 12.94 -30.62 2.09
N THR A 271 11.67 -30.37 1.87
CA THR A 271 11.01 -30.42 0.57
C THR A 271 10.20 -29.15 0.35
N CYS A 272 10.15 -28.64 -0.88
CA CYS A 272 9.39 -27.43 -1.18
C CYS A 272 7.91 -27.59 -0.82
N ALA A 273 7.35 -28.78 -1.05
CA ALA A 273 5.95 -29.11 -0.79
C ALA A 273 5.51 -29.01 0.69
N THR A 274 6.45 -29.06 1.65
CA THR A 274 6.10 -29.06 3.08
C THR A 274 6.88 -28.04 3.92
N GLY A 275 8.09 -27.68 3.49
CA GLY A 275 8.96 -26.73 4.20
C GLY A 275 8.83 -25.29 3.72
N TYR A 276 8.06 -25.07 2.65
CA TYR A 276 7.76 -23.76 2.12
C TYR A 276 6.24 -23.63 1.95
N THR A 277 5.70 -22.44 2.16
CA THR A 277 4.32 -22.06 1.83
C THR A 277 4.42 -20.63 1.34
N PRO A 278 4.07 -20.32 0.08
CA PRO A 278 4.27 -18.99 -0.45
C PRO A 278 3.43 -17.99 0.34
N THR A 279 4.08 -16.96 0.86
CA THR A 279 3.39 -15.81 1.44
C THR A 279 3.54 -14.66 0.48
N TRP A 280 2.44 -14.30 -0.15
CA TRP A 280 2.39 -13.14 -1.00
C TRP A 280 2.16 -11.90 -0.14
N PRO A 281 2.86 -10.79 -0.40
CA PRO A 281 2.49 -9.52 0.21
C PRO A 281 0.99 -9.33 -0.03
N GLN A 282 0.21 -9.22 1.05
CA GLN A 282 -1.12 -8.66 0.90
C GLN A 282 -0.89 -7.23 0.43
N GLU A 283 -1.60 -6.83 -0.62
CA GLU A 283 -1.73 -5.40 -0.90
C GLU A 283 -2.25 -4.78 0.40
N VAL A 284 -1.45 -3.92 1.04
CA VAL A 284 -1.87 -3.27 2.28
C VAL A 284 -2.86 -2.20 1.88
N ARG A 285 -4.10 -2.62 1.69
CA ARG A 285 -5.19 -1.71 1.34
C ARG A 285 -5.41 -0.78 2.55
N PRO A 286 -5.29 0.55 2.38
CA PRO A 286 -5.42 1.48 3.49
C PRO A 286 -6.83 1.38 4.10
N THR A 287 -6.93 1.62 5.41
CA THR A 287 -8.24 1.79 6.03
C THR A 287 -8.78 3.19 5.76
N LEU A 288 -10.07 3.26 5.40
CA LEU A 288 -10.73 4.52 5.08
C LEU A 288 -11.87 4.86 6.04
N GLY A 289 -12.37 6.09 5.92
CA GLY A 289 -13.38 6.63 6.83
C GLY A 289 -12.80 7.06 8.18
N ALA A 290 -13.60 7.83 8.94
CA ALA A 290 -13.18 8.42 10.19
C ALA A 290 -12.98 7.38 11.31
N ASN A 291 -11.79 7.38 11.93
CA ASN A 291 -11.51 6.64 13.15
C ASN A 291 -11.53 7.57 14.36
N LEU A 292 -12.73 7.98 14.80
CA LEU A 292 -12.86 8.93 15.92
C LEU A 292 -12.30 8.38 17.25
N ASN A 293 -12.26 7.05 17.41
CA ASN A 293 -11.70 6.40 18.59
C ASN A 293 -10.16 6.41 18.63
N ALA A 294 -9.50 6.71 17.51
CA ALA A 294 -8.06 6.92 17.45
C ALA A 294 -7.63 8.30 17.96
N TYR A 295 -8.59 9.21 18.23
CA TYR A 295 -8.29 10.49 18.84
C TYR A 295 -7.68 10.30 20.23
N ALA A 296 -6.52 10.92 20.47
CA ALA A 296 -5.88 10.95 21.77
C ALA A 296 -6.08 12.32 22.40
N ASP A 297 -6.59 12.33 23.63
CA ASP A 297 -6.79 13.56 24.39
C ASP A 297 -5.51 14.40 24.47
N PRO A 298 -5.64 15.74 24.42
CA PRO A 298 -4.49 16.62 24.53
C PRO A 298 -3.81 16.42 25.88
N ASN A 299 -2.48 16.25 25.87
CA ASN A 299 -1.70 16.25 27.11
C ASN A 299 -1.99 17.56 27.88
N PRO A 300 -2.48 17.51 29.13
CA PRO A 300 -2.84 18.70 29.91
C PRO A 300 -1.69 19.71 30.07
N GLN A 301 -0.44 19.25 30.02
CA GLN A 301 0.74 20.13 30.10
C GLN A 301 0.97 20.96 28.83
N THR A 302 0.29 20.65 27.74
CA THR A 302 0.38 21.38 26.46
C THR A 302 -0.75 22.39 26.28
N CYS A 303 -1.67 22.46 27.24
CA CYS A 303 -2.80 23.39 27.22
C CYS A 303 -2.36 24.77 27.73
N ASN A 304 -2.52 25.80 26.91
CA ASN A 304 -2.28 27.19 27.32
C ASN A 304 -3.49 27.75 28.07
N VAL A 305 -4.67 27.38 27.60
CA VAL A 305 -5.96 27.84 28.12
C VAL A 305 -6.84 26.62 28.36
N THR A 306 -7.57 26.61 29.47
CA THR A 306 -8.43 25.50 29.87
C THR A 306 -9.89 25.94 30.05
N VAL A 307 -10.81 25.13 29.58
CA VAL A 307 -12.26 25.35 29.65
C VAL A 307 -12.94 24.12 30.28
N ASP A 308 -13.82 24.35 31.25
CA ASP A 308 -14.60 23.32 31.95
C ASP A 308 -15.94 23.92 32.35
N ASP A 309 -17.05 23.39 31.80
CA ASP A 309 -18.41 23.87 32.07
C ASP A 309 -18.82 23.72 33.55
N SER A 310 -18.13 22.86 34.28
CA SER A 310 -18.33 22.56 35.70
C SER A 310 -17.44 23.42 36.62
N GLY A 311 -16.58 24.26 36.05
CA GLY A 311 -15.80 25.27 36.78
C GLY A 311 -14.44 24.81 37.33
N GLY A 312 -13.92 23.67 36.90
CA GLY A 312 -12.59 23.16 37.24
C GLY A 312 -11.43 23.77 36.44
N ALA A 313 -11.71 24.73 35.55
CA ALA A 313 -10.73 25.34 34.64
C ALA A 313 -10.71 26.88 34.71
N SER A 314 -9.89 27.49 33.86
CA SER A 314 -9.71 28.95 33.80
C SER A 314 -10.96 29.67 33.30
N PHE A 315 -11.75 29.00 32.46
CA PHE A 315 -13.00 29.50 31.89
C PHE A 315 -14.09 28.44 31.96
N THR A 316 -15.35 28.89 32.04
CA THR A 316 -16.53 28.01 32.03
C THR A 316 -17.23 27.93 30.68
N SER A 317 -16.79 28.72 29.69
CA SER A 317 -17.28 28.62 28.31
C SER A 317 -16.14 28.80 27.31
N ILE A 318 -16.29 28.19 26.14
CA ILE A 318 -15.31 28.21 25.08
C ILE A 318 -15.18 29.64 24.54
N GLN A 319 -16.30 30.33 24.31
CA GLN A 319 -16.26 31.70 23.79
C GLN A 319 -15.59 32.67 24.77
N ALA A 320 -15.74 32.49 26.08
CA ALA A 320 -15.07 33.32 27.08
C ALA A 320 -13.55 33.14 27.02
N ALA A 321 -13.08 31.89 26.88
CA ALA A 321 -11.66 31.60 26.70
C ALA A 321 -11.11 32.24 25.42
N ILE A 322 -11.83 32.14 24.30
CA ILE A 322 -11.39 32.77 23.03
C ILE A 322 -11.35 34.29 23.16
N ASN A 323 -12.35 34.90 23.82
CA ASN A 323 -12.43 36.35 23.99
C ASN A 323 -11.39 36.92 24.95
N ASP A 324 -10.82 36.09 25.83
CA ASP A 324 -9.82 36.54 26.79
C ASP A 324 -8.62 37.18 26.09
N ALA A 325 -8.16 38.31 26.62
CA ALA A 325 -7.04 39.05 26.04
C ALA A 325 -5.71 38.31 26.18
N GLY A 326 -5.60 37.38 27.14
CA GLY A 326 -4.47 36.49 27.34
C GLY A 326 -4.41 35.33 26.36
N THR A 327 -5.53 34.94 25.75
CA THR A 327 -5.55 33.93 24.68
C THR A 327 -5.01 34.53 23.38
N THR A 328 -3.84 34.09 22.96
CA THR A 328 -3.07 34.66 21.84
C THR A 328 -2.82 33.66 20.70
N VAL A 329 -2.23 34.14 19.60
CA VAL A 329 -2.00 33.36 18.38
C VAL A 329 -1.12 32.13 18.66
N GLY A 330 -1.52 30.98 18.15
CA GLY A 330 -0.83 29.70 18.27
C GLY A 330 -1.10 28.96 19.58
N GLU A 331 -1.84 29.55 20.51
CA GLU A 331 -2.15 28.90 21.78
C GLU A 331 -3.19 27.80 21.64
N LYS A 332 -3.05 26.80 22.50
CA LYS A 332 -3.97 25.67 22.61
C LYS A 332 -5.02 25.91 23.70
N VAL A 333 -6.28 25.93 23.29
CA VAL A 333 -7.47 25.97 24.16
C VAL A 333 -7.98 24.54 24.31
N CYS A 334 -7.79 23.96 25.49
CA CYS A 334 -8.25 22.62 25.83
C CYS A 334 -9.60 22.69 26.55
N VAL A 335 -10.57 21.96 26.02
CA VAL A 335 -11.93 21.89 26.52
C VAL A 335 -12.16 20.52 27.14
N ALA A 336 -12.52 20.51 28.42
CA ALA A 336 -12.84 19.30 29.16
C ALA A 336 -14.15 18.67 28.69
N ASP A 337 -14.40 17.42 29.10
CA ASP A 337 -15.69 16.75 28.93
C ASP A 337 -16.82 17.65 29.46
N GLY A 338 -17.87 17.81 28.67
CA GLY A 338 -18.95 18.72 28.99
C GLY A 338 -19.90 18.97 27.83
N ILE A 339 -21.00 19.65 28.14
CA ILE A 339 -21.99 20.09 27.15
C ILE A 339 -22.01 21.62 27.11
N TYR A 340 -21.38 22.15 26.07
CA TYR A 340 -21.23 23.57 25.81
C TYR A 340 -22.37 24.05 24.91
N ASN A 341 -23.40 24.59 25.54
CA ASN A 341 -24.56 25.19 24.85
C ASN A 341 -24.23 26.64 24.45
N GLU A 342 -23.41 26.80 23.41
CA GLU A 342 -22.96 28.10 22.91
C GLU A 342 -22.69 28.07 21.41
N ASP A 343 -22.67 29.25 20.79
CA ASP A 343 -22.18 29.45 19.41
C ASP A 343 -20.76 30.02 19.49
N VAL A 344 -19.78 29.26 19.00
CA VAL A 344 -18.34 29.55 19.17
C VAL A 344 -17.80 30.25 17.93
N ASN A 345 -17.37 31.50 18.06
CA ASN A 345 -16.67 32.26 17.04
C ASN A 345 -15.16 32.28 17.30
N ILE A 346 -14.43 31.51 16.49
CA ILE A 346 -12.97 31.40 16.54
C ILE A 346 -12.35 32.49 15.66
N ASN A 347 -12.20 33.68 16.25
CA ASN A 347 -11.68 34.88 15.58
C ASN A 347 -10.18 35.13 15.83
N LYS A 348 -9.47 34.11 16.29
CA LYS A 348 -8.02 34.12 16.52
C LYS A 348 -7.42 32.83 15.95
N SER A 349 -6.20 32.90 15.44
CA SER A 349 -5.43 31.73 14.99
C SER A 349 -5.01 30.88 16.19
N ILE A 350 -5.83 29.92 16.60
CA ILE A 350 -5.63 29.08 17.80
C ILE A 350 -5.86 27.59 17.50
N ILE A 351 -5.46 26.75 18.44
CA ILE A 351 -5.74 25.31 18.43
C ILE A 351 -6.84 25.04 19.45
N LEU A 352 -8.07 24.83 19.00
CA LEU A 352 -9.21 24.47 19.84
C LEU A 352 -9.36 22.94 19.85
N VAL A 353 -9.21 22.33 21.03
CA VAL A 353 -9.25 20.87 21.18
C VAL A 353 -10.18 20.43 22.31
N GLY A 354 -11.04 19.46 22.03
CA GLY A 354 -11.85 18.77 23.02
C GLY A 354 -11.16 17.52 23.54
N SER A 355 -11.92 16.71 24.27
CA SER A 355 -11.51 15.42 24.84
C SER A 355 -12.18 14.24 24.11
N GLY A 356 -12.63 14.45 22.87
CA GLY A 356 -13.19 13.42 22.00
C GLY A 356 -14.60 13.69 21.46
N ALA A 357 -14.84 13.17 20.25
CA ALA A 357 -16.13 13.30 19.55
C ALA A 357 -17.14 12.19 19.89
N THR A 358 -16.73 11.12 20.56
CA THR A 358 -17.57 9.97 20.92
C THR A 358 -18.12 10.07 22.35
N SER A 359 -18.84 11.18 22.63
CA SER A 359 -19.65 11.41 23.85
C SER A 359 -18.94 12.06 25.06
N THR A 360 -17.88 12.85 24.85
CA THR A 360 -17.19 13.56 25.93
C THR A 360 -17.33 15.08 25.81
N THR A 361 -16.86 15.71 24.72
CA THR A 361 -16.90 17.17 24.55
C THR A 361 -17.89 17.60 23.46
N VAL A 362 -19.02 18.18 23.86
CA VAL A 362 -20.12 18.52 22.95
C VAL A 362 -20.33 20.03 22.84
N ILE A 363 -20.37 20.56 21.62
CA ILE A 363 -20.81 21.92 21.31
C ILE A 363 -22.20 21.85 20.67
N ASN A 364 -23.19 22.41 21.36
CA ASN A 364 -24.55 22.52 20.84
C ASN A 364 -24.83 23.97 20.43
N GLY A 365 -24.99 24.19 19.13
CA GLY A 365 -25.39 25.49 18.61
C GLY A 365 -26.71 25.95 19.22
N GLN A 366 -26.82 27.25 19.48
CA GLN A 366 -27.97 27.87 20.12
C GLN A 366 -28.80 28.69 19.14
N ILE A 367 -28.15 29.39 18.20
CA ILE A 367 -28.81 30.32 17.29
C ILE A 367 -28.79 29.75 15.86
N GLY A 368 -29.97 29.56 15.28
CA GLY A 368 -30.14 29.20 13.87
C GLY A 368 -29.74 30.30 12.89
N GLY A 369 -29.81 30.00 11.60
CA GLY A 369 -29.45 30.94 10.52
C GLY A 369 -28.01 30.76 10.03
N GLN A 370 -27.31 31.87 9.83
CA GLN A 370 -26.05 31.93 9.08
C GLN A 370 -24.79 31.91 9.96
N THR A 371 -24.86 31.54 11.23
CA THR A 371 -23.69 31.54 12.12
C THR A 371 -23.11 30.13 12.30
N GLY A 372 -23.94 29.11 12.48
CA GLY A 372 -23.47 27.77 12.85
C GLY A 372 -23.01 27.71 14.31
N ALA A 373 -22.89 26.49 14.84
CA ALA A 373 -22.44 26.24 16.21
C ALA A 373 -20.95 26.57 16.40
N VAL A 374 -20.14 26.35 15.36
CA VAL A 374 -18.71 26.74 15.33
C VAL A 374 -18.45 27.57 14.07
N MET A 375 -17.86 28.75 14.25
CA MET A 375 -17.44 29.65 13.18
C MET A 375 -15.92 29.76 13.16
N ILE A 376 -15.31 29.44 12.03
CA ILE A 376 -13.90 29.74 11.76
C ILE A 376 -13.85 31.14 11.13
N ALA A 377 -13.30 32.09 11.87
CA ALA A 377 -13.22 33.51 11.51
C ALA A 377 -11.78 34.05 11.59
N ALA A 378 -10.79 33.16 11.50
CA ALA A 378 -9.37 33.47 11.44
C ALA A 378 -8.62 32.40 10.65
N ASP A 379 -7.43 32.75 10.18
CA ASP A 379 -6.53 31.82 9.50
C ASP A 379 -5.85 30.87 10.50
N ASN A 380 -5.35 29.73 10.02
CA ASN A 380 -4.54 28.79 10.79
C ASN A 380 -5.21 28.32 12.09
N VAL A 381 -6.52 28.07 12.02
CA VAL A 381 -7.33 27.56 13.13
C VAL A 381 -7.32 26.03 13.10
N THR A 382 -7.10 25.40 14.25
CA THR A 382 -7.35 23.97 14.42
C THR A 382 -8.60 23.73 15.28
N VAL A 383 -9.47 22.83 14.85
CA VAL A 383 -10.64 22.36 15.62
C VAL A 383 -10.62 20.83 15.64
N SER A 384 -10.44 20.23 16.83
CA SER A 384 -10.40 18.77 16.93
C SER A 384 -11.02 18.18 18.19
N GLY A 385 -11.54 16.96 18.08
CA GLY A 385 -12.02 16.19 19.23
C GLY A 385 -13.35 16.67 19.80
N PHE A 386 -14.25 17.17 18.96
CA PHE A 386 -15.58 17.62 19.37
C PHE A 386 -16.71 16.85 18.70
N GLN A 387 -17.80 16.66 19.43
CA GLN A 387 -19.11 16.53 18.82
C GLN A 387 -19.70 17.94 18.62
N ILE A 388 -20.07 18.30 17.40
CA ILE A 388 -20.61 19.62 17.05
C ILE A 388 -22.00 19.42 16.47
N ASN A 389 -23.03 19.95 17.14
CA ASN A 389 -24.41 19.82 16.72
C ASN A 389 -24.97 21.18 16.30
N ALA A 390 -25.52 21.27 15.10
CA ALA A 390 -26.17 22.48 14.62
C ALA A 390 -27.41 22.87 15.45
N ALA A 391 -27.67 24.17 15.58
CA ALA A 391 -28.95 24.66 16.06
C ALA A 391 -30.04 24.45 14.99
N ALA A 392 -31.31 24.34 15.41
CA ALA A 392 -32.43 24.27 14.47
C ALA A 392 -32.45 25.48 13.52
N ASN A 393 -32.74 25.24 12.23
CA ASN A 393 -32.73 26.24 11.15
C ASN A 393 -31.36 26.86 10.85
N SER A 394 -30.26 26.24 11.27
CA SER A 394 -28.91 26.65 10.84
C SER A 394 -28.64 26.19 9.41
N VAL A 395 -27.90 27.00 8.65
CA VAL A 395 -27.38 26.61 7.33
C VAL A 395 -26.37 25.48 7.46
N ALA A 396 -25.51 25.52 8.48
CA ALA A 396 -24.60 24.43 8.81
C ALA A 396 -24.25 24.37 10.30
N ALA A 397 -23.71 23.24 10.77
CA ALA A 397 -23.18 23.11 12.13
C ALA A 397 -21.85 23.87 12.30
N MET A 398 -20.97 23.83 11.29
CA MET A 398 -19.73 24.59 11.23
C MET A 398 -19.75 25.51 10.01
N ARG A 399 -19.30 26.77 10.17
CA ARG A 399 -19.17 27.71 9.06
C ARG A 399 -17.81 28.39 8.97
N ILE A 400 -17.37 28.66 7.75
CA ILE A 400 -16.23 29.54 7.45
C ILE A 400 -16.76 30.81 6.77
N LEU A 401 -16.77 31.92 7.49
CA LEU A 401 -17.62 33.10 7.18
C LEU A 401 -16.94 34.21 6.36
N ALA A 402 -15.66 34.07 6.07
CA ALA A 402 -14.88 34.99 5.25
C ALA A 402 -13.80 34.23 4.49
N VAL A 403 -13.00 34.95 3.70
CA VAL A 403 -11.81 34.42 3.03
C VAL A 403 -10.80 34.03 4.11
N HIS A 404 -10.49 32.75 4.22
CA HIS A 404 -9.56 32.22 5.21
C HIS A 404 -8.60 31.18 4.62
N THR A 405 -7.49 30.99 5.33
CA THR A 405 -6.48 29.99 4.96
C THR A 405 -6.03 29.12 6.13
N GLY A 406 -5.59 27.89 5.85
CA GLY A 406 -4.86 27.09 6.84
C GLY A 406 -5.70 26.43 7.95
N ALA A 407 -7.02 26.33 7.81
CA ALA A 407 -7.85 25.64 8.79
C ALA A 407 -7.60 24.12 8.80
N THR A 408 -7.46 23.52 9.98
CA THR A 408 -7.42 22.07 10.18
C THR A 408 -8.60 21.65 11.04
N VAL A 409 -9.52 20.87 10.47
CA VAL A 409 -10.69 20.34 11.16
C VAL A 409 -10.52 18.83 11.22
N SER A 410 -10.35 18.25 12.41
CA SER A 410 -10.07 16.82 12.51
C SER A 410 -10.63 16.10 13.72
N PHE A 411 -10.95 14.81 13.57
CA PHE A 411 -11.49 14.00 14.68
C PHE A 411 -12.76 14.60 15.32
N ASN A 412 -13.62 15.21 14.50
CA ASN A 412 -14.89 15.75 14.96
C ASN A 412 -16.06 14.90 14.43
N LYS A 413 -17.14 14.83 15.20
CA LYS A 413 -18.46 14.39 14.74
C LYS A 413 -19.33 15.62 14.54
N ILE A 414 -19.62 15.98 13.29
CA ILE A 414 -20.30 17.24 12.94
C ILE A 414 -21.68 16.90 12.39
N THR A 415 -22.73 17.21 13.16
CA THR A 415 -24.10 16.82 12.88
C THR A 415 -24.93 18.00 12.42
N SER A 416 -25.54 17.88 11.23
CA SER A 416 -26.40 18.92 10.66
C SER A 416 -27.72 19.08 11.39
N ALA A 417 -28.40 20.20 11.15
CA ALA A 417 -29.81 20.35 11.49
C ALA A 417 -30.67 19.90 10.31
N SER A 418 -31.96 19.61 10.56
CA SER A 418 -32.93 19.44 9.48
C SER A 418 -32.99 20.73 8.63
N GLY A 419 -32.81 20.59 7.32
CA GLY A 419 -32.74 21.64 6.32
C GLY A 419 -31.36 22.25 6.09
N GLY A 420 -30.32 21.83 6.83
CA GLY A 420 -28.95 22.37 6.72
C GLY A 420 -27.88 21.29 6.57
N GLY A 421 -26.63 21.74 6.45
CA GLY A 421 -25.43 20.90 6.32
C GLY A 421 -24.64 20.73 7.63
N ALA A 422 -23.61 19.91 7.59
CA ALA A 422 -22.59 19.79 8.62
C ALA A 422 -21.56 20.93 8.49
N VAL A 423 -21.09 21.22 7.28
CA VAL A 423 -20.11 22.27 7.00
C VAL A 423 -20.56 23.10 5.81
N ASP A 424 -20.42 24.42 5.93
CA ASP A 424 -20.62 25.38 4.84
C ASP A 424 -19.55 26.48 4.90
N SER A 425 -19.19 27.04 3.76
CA SER A 425 -18.21 28.15 3.70
C SER A 425 -18.66 29.22 2.73
N VAL A 426 -18.05 30.40 2.78
CA VAL A 426 -18.08 31.32 1.64
C VAL A 426 -16.94 31.03 0.66
N GLY A 427 -16.92 31.63 -0.53
CA GLY A 427 -15.78 31.55 -1.44
C GLY A 427 -14.47 32.15 -0.88
N GLY A 428 -13.33 31.73 -1.40
CA GLY A 428 -12.01 32.21 -0.97
C GLY A 428 -11.32 31.35 0.09
N GLN A 429 -11.68 30.07 0.19
CA GLN A 429 -11.06 29.14 1.12
C GLN A 429 -9.79 28.56 0.53
N THR A 430 -8.70 28.53 1.32
CA THR A 430 -7.41 28.02 0.85
C THR A 430 -6.65 27.17 1.86
N ASN A 431 -5.98 26.12 1.41
CA ASN A 431 -5.10 25.29 2.24
C ASN A 431 -5.81 24.78 3.51
N HIS A 432 -7.03 24.29 3.37
CA HIS A 432 -7.78 23.71 4.47
C HIS A 432 -7.65 22.20 4.45
N THR A 433 -7.67 21.58 5.61
CA THR A 433 -7.64 20.12 5.74
C THR A 433 -8.76 19.66 6.66
N PHE A 434 -9.66 18.85 6.11
CA PHE A 434 -10.65 18.08 6.84
C PHE A 434 -10.16 16.64 6.93
N ASN A 435 -9.77 16.19 8.12
CA ASN A 435 -9.21 14.86 8.31
C ASN A 435 -9.89 14.07 9.43
N ASN A 436 -10.25 12.80 9.23
CA ASN A 436 -10.82 11.96 10.30
C ASN A 436 -12.10 12.53 10.92
N ASN A 437 -12.95 13.22 10.17
CA ASN A 437 -14.24 13.70 10.68
C ASN A 437 -15.39 12.78 10.26
N GLU A 438 -16.39 12.65 11.12
CA GLU A 438 -17.69 12.09 10.76
C GLU A 438 -18.68 13.23 10.52
N PHE A 439 -19.10 13.43 9.27
CA PHE A 439 -20.15 14.37 8.90
C PHE A 439 -21.49 13.63 8.87
N VAL A 440 -22.46 14.09 9.66
CA VAL A 440 -23.74 13.39 9.83
C VAL A 440 -24.90 14.26 9.35
N GLY A 441 -25.56 13.84 8.28
CA GLY A 441 -26.75 14.49 7.74
C GLY A 441 -28.04 14.02 8.44
N VAL A 442 -28.92 14.95 8.77
CA VAL A 442 -30.26 14.62 9.31
C VAL A 442 -31.31 14.60 8.20
N ALA A 443 -31.40 15.69 7.44
CA ALA A 443 -32.21 15.85 6.23
C ALA A 443 -31.84 17.20 5.62
N GLY A 444 -31.21 17.25 4.45
CA GLY A 444 -30.78 18.50 3.84
C GLY A 444 -30.40 18.30 2.38
N SER A 445 -30.18 19.37 1.62
CA SER A 445 -29.74 19.27 0.22
C SER A 445 -28.24 18.97 0.09
N GLN A 446 -27.42 19.56 0.96
CA GLN A 446 -25.96 19.48 0.90
C GLN A 446 -25.40 19.25 2.30
N LEU A 447 -24.61 18.19 2.50
CA LEU A 447 -24.03 17.88 3.81
C LEU A 447 -22.77 18.70 4.09
N VAL A 448 -21.79 18.66 3.18
CA VAL A 448 -20.61 19.52 3.22
C VAL A 448 -20.55 20.35 1.96
N TYR A 449 -20.34 21.66 2.11
CA TYR A 449 -20.16 22.56 0.96
C TYR A 449 -18.99 23.52 1.10
N ILE A 450 -18.05 23.42 0.16
CA ILE A 450 -16.98 24.38 -0.03
C ILE A 450 -17.32 25.28 -1.20
N ASN A 451 -17.81 26.48 -0.89
CA ASN A 451 -18.17 27.47 -1.91
C ASN A 451 -16.89 28.04 -2.54
N GLY A 452 -17.02 28.51 -3.77
CA GLY A 452 -15.91 29.06 -4.54
C GLY A 452 -16.40 30.04 -5.59
N LEU A 453 -15.83 29.93 -6.79
CA LEU A 453 -16.09 30.87 -7.86
C LEU A 453 -17.54 30.79 -8.37
N ALA A 454 -18.12 29.60 -8.49
CA ALA A 454 -19.46 29.40 -9.05
C ALA A 454 -20.55 29.98 -8.13
N SER A 455 -20.48 29.71 -6.83
CA SER A 455 -21.51 30.17 -5.88
C SER A 455 -21.27 31.59 -5.35
N ASN A 456 -20.01 32.01 -5.19
CA ASN A 456 -19.69 33.27 -4.50
C ASN A 456 -18.77 34.22 -5.29
N ASN A 457 -18.38 33.87 -6.52
CA ASN A 457 -17.51 34.69 -7.36
C ASN A 457 -16.14 35.00 -6.72
N VAL A 458 -15.68 34.14 -5.81
CA VAL A 458 -14.36 34.17 -5.17
C VAL A 458 -13.82 32.74 -5.14
N ALA A 459 -12.76 32.46 -5.89
CA ALA A 459 -12.21 31.12 -6.03
C ALA A 459 -11.67 30.57 -4.71
N SER A 460 -11.97 29.30 -4.44
CA SER A 460 -11.36 28.51 -3.38
C SER A 460 -10.35 27.54 -4.01
N THR A 461 -9.29 27.15 -3.29
CA THR A 461 -8.28 26.20 -3.79
C THR A 461 -7.70 25.36 -2.66
N ASN A 462 -7.24 24.15 -2.95
CA ASN A 462 -6.51 23.30 -1.99
C ASN A 462 -7.29 23.10 -0.67
N VAL A 463 -8.50 22.54 -0.75
CA VAL A 463 -9.34 22.21 0.41
C VAL A 463 -9.52 20.70 0.47
N ASP A 464 -8.64 20.07 1.25
CA ASP A 464 -8.48 18.62 1.28
C ASP A 464 -9.47 17.94 2.22
N PHE A 465 -9.97 16.78 1.79
CA PHE A 465 -10.77 15.86 2.57
C PHE A 465 -10.08 14.51 2.59
N THR A 466 -9.54 14.12 3.75
CA THR A 466 -8.90 12.81 3.90
C THR A 466 -9.42 12.01 5.07
N GLN A 467 -9.64 10.71 4.89
CA GLN A 467 -10.05 9.81 5.98
C GLN A 467 -11.34 10.24 6.71
N ASN A 468 -12.30 10.89 6.01
CA ASN A 468 -13.58 11.29 6.60
C ASN A 468 -14.68 10.27 6.31
N SER A 469 -15.72 10.24 7.16
CA SER A 469 -16.95 9.50 6.92
C SER A 469 -18.12 10.45 6.70
N PHE A 470 -18.82 10.31 5.59
CA PHE A 470 -20.07 11.00 5.28
C PHE A 470 -21.23 10.03 5.51
N THR A 471 -22.13 10.35 6.44
CA THR A 471 -23.21 9.45 6.87
C THR A 471 -24.52 10.19 7.07
N GLY A 472 -25.60 9.43 7.26
CA GLY A 472 -26.94 9.99 7.51
C GLY A 472 -27.69 10.29 6.22
N ALA A 473 -28.55 11.30 6.22
CA ALA A 473 -29.38 11.67 5.07
C ALA A 473 -29.06 13.10 4.58
N SER A 474 -28.77 13.21 3.29
CA SER A 474 -28.47 14.44 2.56
C SER A 474 -28.78 14.28 1.08
N GLY A 475 -29.00 15.36 0.34
CA GLY A 475 -29.13 15.29 -1.12
C GLY A 475 -27.80 14.94 -1.79
N ILE A 476 -26.74 15.64 -1.39
CA ILE A 476 -25.35 15.47 -1.80
C ILE A 476 -24.45 15.46 -0.55
N ALA A 477 -23.47 14.58 -0.52
CA ALA A 477 -22.56 14.44 0.63
C ALA A 477 -21.48 15.54 0.64
N LEU A 478 -20.83 15.78 -0.49
CA LEU A 478 -19.77 16.76 -0.65
C LEU A 478 -19.98 17.58 -1.91
N GLY A 479 -19.99 18.90 -1.77
CA GLY A 479 -19.94 19.82 -2.90
C GLY A 479 -18.65 20.61 -2.79
N GLN A 480 -17.89 20.64 -3.86
CA GLN A 480 -16.52 21.13 -3.85
C GLN A 480 -16.31 22.09 -5.02
N GLU A 481 -16.17 23.38 -4.74
CA GLU A 481 -15.75 24.36 -5.74
C GLU A 481 -14.25 24.71 -5.65
N ALA A 482 -13.54 24.19 -4.65
CA ALA A 482 -12.10 24.41 -4.55
C ALA A 482 -11.34 23.50 -5.52
N GLY A 483 -10.50 24.09 -6.38
CA GLY A 483 -9.61 23.35 -7.27
C GLY A 483 -8.28 22.96 -6.62
N GLY A 484 -7.61 21.95 -7.16
CA GLY A 484 -6.33 21.44 -6.67
C GLY A 484 -6.41 20.79 -5.29
N SER A 485 -7.54 20.19 -4.96
CA SER A 485 -7.83 19.55 -3.68
C SER A 485 -7.64 18.04 -3.74
N SER A 486 -7.26 17.44 -2.61
CA SER A 486 -7.16 15.99 -2.42
C SER A 486 -8.38 15.45 -1.67
N ILE A 487 -9.12 14.54 -2.29
CA ILE A 487 -10.27 13.83 -1.72
C ILE A 487 -9.89 12.34 -1.66
N THR A 488 -9.32 11.92 -0.55
CA THR A 488 -8.72 10.57 -0.44
C THR A 488 -9.12 9.82 0.81
N LEU A 489 -9.19 8.50 0.76
CA LEU A 489 -9.46 7.67 1.95
C LEU A 489 -10.80 7.99 2.62
N ASN A 490 -11.77 8.58 1.93
CA ASN A 490 -13.07 8.90 2.49
C ASN A 490 -14.05 7.75 2.31
N LYS A 491 -15.04 7.71 3.19
CA LYS A 491 -16.21 6.83 3.12
C LYS A 491 -17.46 7.66 2.87
N PHE A 492 -18.13 7.44 1.75
CA PHE A 492 -19.43 7.99 1.44
C PHE A 492 -20.48 6.90 1.67
N SER A 493 -21.42 7.15 2.58
CA SER A 493 -22.49 6.22 2.97
C SER A 493 -23.73 7.00 3.41
N THR A 494 -24.04 8.03 2.64
CA THR A 494 -25.18 8.92 2.83
C THR A 494 -26.38 8.44 2.04
N VAL A 495 -27.57 8.46 2.64
CA VAL A 495 -28.80 8.25 1.87
C VAL A 495 -29.03 9.49 1.00
N THR A 496 -28.54 9.44 -0.24
CA THR A 496 -28.68 10.48 -1.26
C THR A 496 -29.88 10.25 -2.17
N SER A 497 -30.37 11.33 -2.77
CA SER A 497 -31.39 11.27 -3.84
C SER A 497 -30.80 11.66 -5.20
N GLY A 498 -29.46 11.76 -5.28
CA GLY A 498 -28.69 12.32 -6.38
C GLY A 498 -27.31 11.68 -6.42
N TYR A 499 -26.26 12.50 -6.33
CA TYR A 499 -24.86 12.06 -6.28
C TYR A 499 -24.21 12.34 -4.94
N ASP A 500 -23.20 11.55 -4.58
CA ASP A 500 -22.43 11.74 -3.35
C ASP A 500 -21.56 12.99 -3.43
N VAL A 501 -20.91 13.20 -4.58
CA VAL A 501 -19.99 14.31 -4.79
C VAL A 501 -20.42 15.16 -5.98
N GLU A 502 -20.54 16.47 -5.74
CA GLU A 502 -20.53 17.49 -6.77
C GLU A 502 -19.15 18.16 -6.82
N ASP A 503 -18.42 17.96 -7.90
CA ASP A 503 -17.15 18.62 -8.11
C ASP A 503 -17.26 19.71 -9.16
N TRP A 504 -16.89 20.93 -8.79
CA TRP A 504 -16.77 22.10 -9.66
C TRP A 504 -15.32 22.60 -9.73
N GLY A 505 -14.43 22.02 -8.93
CA GLY A 505 -13.03 22.41 -8.83
C GLY A 505 -12.20 21.77 -9.94
N LEU A 506 -11.18 22.48 -10.41
CA LEU A 506 -10.27 21.94 -11.44
C LEU A 506 -9.07 21.25 -10.78
N GLY A 507 -8.65 20.11 -11.34
CA GLY A 507 -7.45 19.38 -10.91
C GLY A 507 -7.59 18.76 -9.51
N ASN A 508 -8.83 18.42 -9.12
CA ASN A 508 -9.08 17.66 -7.90
C ASN A 508 -8.70 16.20 -8.10
N ASN A 509 -8.19 15.59 -7.02
CA ASN A 509 -7.78 14.19 -6.99
C ASN A 509 -8.67 13.39 -6.03
N PHE A 510 -9.55 12.57 -6.59
CA PHE A 510 -10.38 11.59 -5.89
C PHE A 510 -9.69 10.24 -5.98
N ASN A 511 -9.08 9.77 -4.89
CA ASN A 511 -8.33 8.51 -4.93
C ASN A 511 -8.51 7.69 -3.64
N GLN A 512 -8.72 6.39 -3.77
CA GLN A 512 -8.89 5.46 -2.65
C GLN A 512 -10.07 5.81 -1.73
N ASN A 513 -11.23 6.14 -2.31
CA ASN A 513 -12.47 6.34 -1.56
C ASN A 513 -13.41 5.12 -1.71
N ASN A 514 -14.28 4.91 -0.73
CA ASN A 514 -15.45 4.04 -0.86
C ASN A 514 -16.69 4.92 -1.05
N PHE A 515 -17.34 4.79 -2.19
CA PHE A 515 -18.71 5.18 -2.41
C PHE A 515 -19.58 3.94 -2.18
N ASN A 516 -20.34 3.93 -1.09
CA ASN A 516 -21.17 2.78 -0.71
C ASN A 516 -22.66 3.00 -1.00
N ASP A 517 -22.98 4.16 -1.57
CA ASP A 517 -24.32 4.52 -1.97
C ASP A 517 -24.54 3.98 -3.40
N GLY A 518 -25.73 3.44 -3.70
CA GLY A 518 -25.99 2.86 -5.02
C GLY A 518 -26.42 3.92 -6.02
N GLY A 519 -25.86 3.90 -7.23
CA GLY A 519 -26.18 4.82 -8.32
C GLY A 519 -25.08 5.85 -8.57
N LEU A 520 -25.44 6.99 -9.19
CA LEU A 520 -24.48 8.02 -9.57
C LEU A 520 -23.72 8.58 -8.34
N ASN A 521 -22.41 8.42 -8.29
CA ASN A 521 -21.57 8.80 -7.14
C ASN A 521 -20.86 10.15 -7.34
N LEU A 522 -20.26 10.38 -8.50
CA LEU A 522 -19.50 11.60 -8.81
C LEU A 522 -20.09 12.35 -10.00
N GLN A 523 -20.39 13.62 -9.79
CA GLN A 523 -20.73 14.58 -10.84
C GLN A 523 -19.62 15.63 -10.95
N HIS A 524 -18.95 15.71 -12.10
CA HIS A 524 -18.13 16.88 -12.42
C HIS A 524 -18.97 17.90 -13.18
N SER A 525 -19.04 19.12 -12.66
CA SER A 525 -19.87 20.21 -13.16
C SER A 525 -19.01 21.35 -13.69
N GLU A 526 -19.22 21.73 -14.95
CA GLU A 526 -18.45 22.81 -15.58
C GLU A 526 -18.89 24.19 -15.07
N ASN A 527 -17.91 25.01 -14.67
CA ASN A 527 -18.16 26.43 -14.43
C ASN A 527 -18.08 27.23 -15.74
N GLY A 528 -19.23 27.64 -16.27
CA GLY A 528 -19.31 28.49 -17.46
C GLY A 528 -18.62 29.86 -17.33
N GLN A 529 -18.17 30.27 -16.14
CA GLN A 529 -17.39 31.48 -15.91
C GLN A 529 -15.88 31.30 -16.16
N THR A 530 -15.34 30.10 -15.97
CA THR A 530 -13.91 29.81 -16.21
C THR A 530 -13.66 29.37 -17.64
N GLY A 531 -14.61 28.65 -18.25
CA GLY A 531 -14.45 28.12 -19.62
C GLY A 531 -13.27 27.17 -19.78
N GLU A 532 -12.85 26.54 -18.67
CA GLU A 532 -11.66 25.69 -18.58
C GLU A 532 -12.06 24.22 -18.43
N ASN A 533 -11.47 23.36 -19.28
CA ASN A 533 -11.52 21.90 -19.23
C ASN A 533 -10.28 21.40 -18.49
N GLY A 534 -10.42 21.09 -17.20
CA GLY A 534 -9.38 20.41 -16.42
C GLY A 534 -9.85 19.00 -16.09
N ILE A 535 -8.96 18.01 -16.20
CA ILE A 535 -9.30 16.63 -15.87
C ILE A 535 -9.35 16.47 -14.35
N THR A 536 -10.45 15.95 -13.83
CA THR A 536 -10.57 15.43 -12.47
C THR A 536 -10.01 14.02 -12.45
N ASN A 537 -9.00 13.79 -11.61
CA ASN A 537 -8.46 12.44 -11.41
C ASN A 537 -9.35 11.73 -10.39
N ALA A 538 -9.98 10.64 -10.77
CA ALA A 538 -10.89 9.82 -9.98
C ALA A 538 -10.47 8.34 -9.95
N GLU A 539 -9.16 8.07 -9.97
CA GLU A 539 -8.58 6.73 -9.99
C GLU A 539 -8.72 5.99 -8.63
N ASN A 540 -8.65 4.67 -8.67
CA ASN A 540 -8.65 3.74 -7.53
C ASN A 540 -9.74 4.00 -6.50
N ASN A 541 -10.96 4.32 -6.93
CA ASN A 541 -12.11 4.40 -6.03
C ASN A 541 -12.97 3.14 -6.15
N TRP A 542 -13.55 2.71 -5.03
CA TRP A 542 -14.64 1.74 -5.03
C TRP A 542 -15.96 2.49 -5.21
N TRP A 543 -16.68 2.16 -6.27
CA TRP A 543 -17.88 2.90 -6.69
C TRP A 543 -19.19 2.26 -6.20
N GLY A 544 -19.11 1.33 -5.25
CA GLY A 544 -20.29 0.64 -4.73
C GLY A 544 -20.58 -0.66 -5.47
N ASP A 545 -19.98 -0.84 -6.65
CA ASP A 545 -20.00 -2.08 -7.42
C ASP A 545 -18.71 -2.32 -8.24
N ILE A 546 -18.74 -3.41 -9.01
CA ILE A 546 -17.60 -3.90 -9.81
C ILE A 546 -17.54 -3.29 -11.23
N ASN A 547 -18.51 -2.47 -11.63
CA ASN A 547 -18.63 -1.90 -12.97
C ASN A 547 -18.93 -0.39 -12.92
N PRO A 548 -17.89 0.46 -12.75
CA PRO A 548 -18.07 1.90 -12.64
C PRO A 548 -18.63 2.58 -13.91
N ALA A 549 -18.69 1.86 -15.03
CA ALA A 549 -19.20 2.36 -16.30
C ALA A 549 -20.74 2.34 -16.39
N ASP A 550 -21.46 1.86 -15.36
CA ASP A 550 -22.92 1.74 -15.39
C ASP A 550 -23.69 3.02 -15.02
N GLY A 551 -22.98 4.09 -14.66
CA GLY A 551 -23.57 5.39 -14.33
C GLY A 551 -23.08 6.01 -13.02
N ASP A 552 -22.04 5.45 -12.39
CA ASP A 552 -21.44 5.96 -11.15
C ASP A 552 -20.74 7.32 -11.31
N VAL A 553 -20.34 7.66 -12.53
CA VAL A 553 -19.74 8.96 -12.83
C VAL A 553 -20.49 9.61 -13.98
N ASN A 554 -21.09 10.78 -13.72
CA ASN A 554 -21.74 11.60 -14.72
C ASN A 554 -20.81 12.76 -15.00
N ALA A 555 -19.99 12.57 -16.02
CA ALA A 555 -19.00 13.53 -16.42
C ALA A 555 -19.03 13.74 -17.94
N ASN A 556 -18.58 14.92 -18.36
CA ASN A 556 -18.06 15.09 -19.72
C ASN A 556 -16.72 14.34 -19.85
N VAL A 557 -15.96 14.56 -20.93
CA VAL A 557 -14.64 13.93 -21.19
C VAL A 557 -13.53 14.29 -20.20
N ASP A 558 -13.86 14.94 -19.07
CA ASP A 558 -12.94 15.60 -18.15
C ASP A 558 -12.83 14.87 -16.78
N VAL A 559 -13.22 13.59 -16.69
CA VAL A 559 -12.96 12.75 -15.50
C VAL A 559 -12.25 11.47 -15.95
N ASP A 560 -11.13 11.16 -15.31
CA ASP A 560 -10.41 9.90 -15.47
C ASP A 560 -10.65 9.02 -14.24
N PHE A 561 -11.29 7.87 -14.40
CA PHE A 561 -11.63 6.95 -13.30
C PHE A 561 -10.95 5.59 -13.45
N VAL A 562 -10.00 5.46 -14.37
CA VAL A 562 -9.28 4.21 -14.65
C VAL A 562 -7.81 4.36 -14.23
N PRO A 563 -7.28 3.49 -13.35
CA PRO A 563 -7.88 2.26 -12.83
C PRO A 563 -9.02 2.51 -11.83
N SER A 564 -9.95 1.55 -11.72
CA SER A 564 -11.01 1.52 -10.70
C SER A 564 -10.82 0.35 -9.76
N GLU A 565 -11.29 0.47 -8.52
CA GLU A 565 -11.19 -0.62 -7.56
C GLU A 565 -12.35 -1.61 -7.71
N VAL A 566 -12.04 -2.89 -7.62
CA VAL A 566 -12.99 -3.99 -7.82
C VAL A 566 -13.55 -4.55 -6.50
N ALA A 567 -13.12 -3.98 -5.37
CA ALA A 567 -13.64 -4.29 -4.05
C ALA A 567 -13.58 -3.06 -3.15
N ALA A 568 -14.52 -2.94 -2.20
CA ALA A 568 -14.46 -1.91 -1.17
C ALA A 568 -13.16 -1.98 -0.38
N PHE A 569 -12.51 -0.84 -0.12
CA PHE A 569 -11.38 -0.77 0.80
C PHE A 569 -11.82 -1.12 2.23
N PRO A 570 -10.92 -1.66 3.06
CA PRO A 570 -11.15 -1.82 4.49
C PRO A 570 -11.55 -0.50 5.16
N GLU A 571 -12.52 -0.53 6.06
CA GLU A 571 -13.02 0.67 6.74
C GLU A 571 -12.58 0.69 8.22
N ASN A 572 -12.46 1.88 8.81
CA ASN A 572 -12.07 2.09 10.22
C ASN A 572 -13.17 1.81 11.26
#